data_AF-A0A7S3HQ54-F1
#
_entry.id   AF-A0A7S3HQ54-F1
#
_cell.length_a   1.000
_cell.length_b   1.000
_cell.length_c   1.000
_cell.angle_alpha   90.00
_cell.angle_beta   90.00
_cell.angle_gamma   90.00
#
_symmetry.space_group_name_H-M   'P 1'
#
loop_
_entity.id
_entity.type
_entity.pdbx_description
1 polymer ?
#
loop_
_entity_poly.entity_id
_entity_poly.type
_entity_poly.pdbx_seq_one_letter_code
_entity_poly.pdbx_strand_id
1 'polypeptide(L)'
;YDMRMRDKDPEVLEGHTDSITGLDVSKDGNFLATNAMDNTVRIWDVRPFAGGNNRCLRVLRGATHNFEKNLLRVRWSQKDAMLAAGSADQNVNIWDMRQLQLAYRLPGHTGSVNEICFHPKEPIIASMSSDRLVFMGELAD
;
A
#
# COMPACT_ATOMS: atom_id res chain seq x y z
N TYR A 1 -2.58 -7.05 -18.99
CA TYR A 1 -2.89 -6.78 -20.41
C TYR A 1 -1.58 -6.65 -21.14
N ASP A 2 -1.13 -7.73 -21.77
CA ASP A 2 0.10 -7.67 -22.53
C ASP A 2 -0.14 -6.76 -23.75
N MET A 3 0.54 -5.62 -23.82
CA MET A 3 0.46 -4.77 -25.01
C MET A 3 1.20 -5.38 -26.22
N ARG A 4 1.85 -6.54 -26.06
CA ARG A 4 2.69 -7.19 -27.07
C ARG A 4 2.15 -8.54 -27.55
N MET A 5 1.41 -9.28 -26.72
CA MET A 5 0.77 -10.55 -27.11
C MET A 5 -0.74 -10.42 -27.04
N ARG A 6 -1.39 -10.41 -28.21
CA ARG A 6 -2.83 -10.15 -28.37
C ARG A 6 -3.74 -11.33 -27.98
N ASP A 7 -3.18 -12.53 -27.80
CA ASP A 7 -3.95 -13.77 -27.71
C ASP A 7 -3.90 -14.46 -26.33
N LYS A 8 -3.45 -13.76 -25.28
CA LYS A 8 -3.39 -14.31 -23.93
C LYS A 8 -4.21 -13.46 -22.96
N ASP A 9 -5.15 -14.11 -22.27
CA ASP A 9 -5.96 -13.45 -21.26
C ASP A 9 -5.06 -12.83 -20.17
N PRO A 10 -5.40 -11.61 -19.69
CA PRO A 10 -4.63 -10.98 -18.64
C PRO A 10 -4.69 -11.84 -17.37
N GLU A 11 -3.56 -11.92 -16.68
CA GLU A 11 -3.54 -12.49 -15.34
C GLU A 11 -4.35 -11.60 -14.39
N VAL A 12 -5.31 -12.21 -13.68
CA VAL A 12 -6.22 -11.52 -12.75
C VAL A 12 -5.84 -11.88 -11.32
N LEU A 13 -5.64 -10.85 -10.49
CA LEU A 13 -5.36 -10.97 -9.06
C LEU A 13 -6.66 -10.77 -8.28
N GLU A 14 -7.37 -11.86 -7.99
CA GLU A 14 -8.65 -11.84 -7.29
C GLU A 14 -8.49 -11.86 -5.76
N GLY A 15 -9.39 -11.16 -5.06
CA GLY A 15 -9.51 -11.28 -3.59
C GLY A 15 -9.97 -10.02 -2.87
N HIS A 16 -9.74 -8.83 -3.42
CA HIS A 16 -10.32 -7.61 -2.87
C HIS A 16 -11.85 -7.63 -3.02
N THR A 17 -12.57 -7.17 -1.99
CA THR A 17 -14.05 -7.16 -1.97
C THR A 17 -14.65 -5.78 -2.23
N ASP A 18 -13.80 -4.78 -2.47
CA ASP A 18 -14.19 -3.42 -2.84
C ASP A 18 -13.11 -2.81 -3.76
N SER A 19 -13.32 -1.57 -4.17
CA SER A 19 -12.53 -0.80 -5.11
C SER A 19 -11.07 -0.70 -4.66
N ILE A 20 -10.15 -1.10 -5.54
CA ILE A 20 -8.71 -0.93 -5.36
C ILE A 20 -8.37 0.54 -5.63
N THR A 21 -7.80 1.21 -4.63
CA THR A 21 -7.52 2.66 -4.66
C THR A 21 -6.06 2.96 -4.92
N GLY A 22 -5.15 2.01 -4.69
CA GLY A 22 -3.72 2.24 -4.91
C GLY A 22 -2.96 0.95 -5.10
N LEU A 23 -1.82 1.06 -5.77
CA LEU A 23 -0.85 -0.03 -5.91
C LEU A 23 0.56 0.53 -5.88
N ASP A 24 1.51 -0.31 -5.46
CA ASP A 24 2.93 -0.02 -5.53
C ASP A 24 3.76 -1.31 -5.62
N VAL A 25 4.84 -1.26 -6.38
CA VAL A 25 5.72 -2.41 -6.63
C VAL A 25 6.93 -2.32 -5.69
N SER A 26 7.30 -3.44 -5.06
CA SER A 26 8.50 -3.52 -4.23
C SER A 26 9.75 -3.16 -5.02
N LYS A 27 10.80 -2.70 -4.34
CA LYS A 27 12.00 -2.24 -5.02
C LYS A 27 12.71 -3.36 -5.79
N ASP A 28 12.64 -4.58 -5.28
CA ASP A 28 13.14 -5.79 -5.93
C ASP A 28 12.27 -6.30 -7.09
N GLY A 29 11.07 -5.73 -7.29
CA GLY A 29 10.13 -6.09 -8.35
C GLY A 29 9.40 -7.43 -8.14
N ASN A 30 9.59 -8.08 -6.99
CA ASN A 30 9.02 -9.41 -6.73
C ASN A 30 7.60 -9.34 -6.16
N PHE A 31 7.24 -8.22 -5.52
CA PHE A 31 5.98 -8.07 -4.82
C PHE A 31 5.19 -6.86 -5.29
N LEU A 32 3.88 -7.01 -5.35
CA LEU A 32 2.94 -5.92 -5.56
C LEU A 32 2.15 -5.71 -4.27
N ALA A 33 2.07 -4.48 -3.78
CA ALA A 33 1.14 -4.10 -2.74
C ALA A 33 -0.08 -3.41 -3.38
N THR A 34 -1.27 -3.73 -2.91
CA THR A 34 -2.51 -3.05 -3.32
C THR A 34 -3.30 -2.63 -2.09
N ASN A 35 -3.84 -1.40 -2.11
CA ASN A 35 -4.74 -0.87 -1.09
C ASN A 35 -6.15 -0.77 -1.68
N ALA A 36 -7.16 -1.12 -0.90
CA ALA A 36 -8.55 -1.09 -1.34
C ALA A 36 -9.51 -0.60 -0.25
N MET A 37 -10.70 -0.18 -0.65
CA MET A 37 -11.79 0.26 0.25
C MET A 37 -12.36 -0.86 1.13
N ASP A 38 -11.93 -2.11 0.94
CA ASP A 38 -12.28 -3.25 1.79
C ASP A 38 -11.49 -3.28 3.12
N ASN A 39 -10.79 -2.19 3.45
CA ASN A 39 -9.96 -2.02 4.64
C ASN A 39 -8.77 -2.98 4.71
N THR A 40 -8.32 -3.47 3.54
CA THR A 40 -7.15 -4.33 3.45
C THR A 40 -6.09 -3.79 2.51
N VAL A 41 -4.84 -4.09 2.87
CA VAL A 41 -3.70 -3.99 1.97
C VAL A 41 -3.25 -5.40 1.65
N ARG A 42 -3.21 -5.77 0.37
CA ARG A 42 -2.82 -7.12 -0.07
C ARG A 42 -1.44 -7.11 -0.70
N ILE A 43 -0.67 -8.16 -0.43
CA ILE A 43 0.64 -8.38 -1.04
C ILE A 43 0.54 -9.57 -1.99
N TRP A 44 1.02 -9.38 -3.20
CA TRP A 44 0.96 -10.36 -4.29
C TRP A 44 2.35 -10.74 -4.74
N ASP A 45 2.56 -12.01 -5.05
CA ASP A 45 3.77 -12.49 -5.72
C ASP A 45 3.66 -12.27 -7.23
N VAL A 46 4.45 -11.33 -7.76
CA VAL A 46 4.44 -11.00 -9.19
C VAL A 46 5.62 -11.60 -9.96
N ARG A 47 6.39 -12.50 -9.32
CA ARG A 47 7.52 -13.16 -9.98
C ARG A 47 7.05 -13.99 -11.19
N PRO A 48 7.89 -14.09 -12.24
CA PRO A 48 7.68 -15.06 -13.30
C PRO A 48 7.59 -16.46 -12.68
N PHE A 49 6.57 -17.24 -13.07
CA PHE A 49 6.32 -18.60 -12.58
C PHE A 49 5.87 -18.75 -11.12
N ALA A 50 5.43 -17.68 -10.44
CA ALA A 50 4.72 -17.86 -9.17
C ALA A 50 3.47 -18.74 -9.44
N GLY A 51 3.49 -19.97 -8.92
CA GLY A 51 2.50 -20.99 -9.26
C GLY A 51 1.20 -20.84 -8.50
N GLY A 52 0.10 -21.31 -9.10
CA GLY A 52 -1.22 -21.43 -8.49
C GLY A 52 -2.22 -20.34 -8.88
N ASN A 53 -3.51 -20.62 -8.70
CA ASN A 53 -4.60 -19.70 -9.02
C ASN A 53 -4.67 -18.47 -8.08
N ASN A 54 -3.89 -18.46 -6.99
CA ASN A 54 -3.90 -17.38 -6.01
C ASN A 54 -2.47 -16.92 -5.71
N ARG A 55 -2.13 -15.73 -6.20
CA ARG A 55 -0.84 -15.08 -5.93
C ARG A 55 -0.84 -14.19 -4.70
N CYS A 56 -1.96 -14.10 -3.97
CA CYS A 56 -2.06 -13.32 -2.74
C CYS A 56 -1.26 -14.01 -1.63
N LEU A 57 -0.13 -13.42 -1.26
CA LEU A 57 0.71 -13.92 -0.18
C LEU A 57 0.14 -13.51 1.17
N ARG A 58 -0.30 -12.25 1.31
CA ARG A 58 -0.66 -11.67 2.60
C ARG A 58 -1.82 -10.68 2.47
N VAL A 59 -2.58 -10.56 3.56
CA VAL A 59 -3.64 -9.57 3.73
C VAL A 59 -3.36 -8.82 5.04
N LEU A 60 -2.89 -7.59 4.91
CA LEU A 60 -2.65 -6.69 6.02
C LEU A 60 -3.95 -5.95 6.35
N ARG A 61 -4.25 -5.88 7.65
CA ARG A 61 -5.43 -5.19 8.19
C ARG A 61 -4.97 -4.07 9.11
N GLY A 62 -5.85 -3.11 9.35
CA GLY A 62 -5.63 -2.02 10.30
C GLY A 62 -5.76 -0.62 9.72
N ALA A 63 -5.72 -0.46 8.39
CA ALA A 63 -6.19 0.76 7.75
C ALA A 63 -7.72 0.69 7.65
N THR A 64 -8.40 1.65 8.25
CA THR A 64 -9.86 1.72 8.24
C THR A 64 -10.30 2.87 7.34
N HIS A 65 -10.93 2.51 6.24
CA HIS A 65 -11.51 3.45 5.31
C HIS A 65 -12.97 3.70 5.69
N ASN A 66 -13.41 4.94 5.54
CA ASN A 66 -14.79 5.36 5.75
C ASN A 66 -15.40 5.68 4.38
N PHE A 67 -16.56 6.34 4.35
CA PHE A 67 -17.28 6.65 3.11
C PHE A 67 -16.55 7.64 2.18
N GLU A 68 -15.45 8.25 2.63
CA GLU A 68 -14.61 9.07 1.76
C GLU A 68 -13.92 8.18 0.74
N LYS A 69 -14.45 8.19 -0.49
CA LYS A 69 -13.87 7.54 -1.68
C LYS A 69 -12.63 8.27 -2.19
N ASN A 70 -11.76 8.69 -1.29
CA ASN A 70 -10.54 9.34 -1.65
C ASN A 70 -9.53 8.31 -2.17
N LEU A 71 -8.65 8.77 -3.05
CA LEU A 71 -7.66 7.95 -3.74
C LEU A 71 -6.50 7.62 -2.79
N LEU A 72 -6.72 6.69 -1.86
CA LEU A 72 -5.74 6.29 -0.85
C LEU A 72 -4.62 5.44 -1.47
N ARG A 73 -3.37 5.88 -1.33
CA ARG A 73 -2.19 5.19 -1.89
C ARG A 73 -1.48 4.32 -0.87
N VAL A 74 -0.80 3.28 -1.38
CA VAL A 74 0.17 2.45 -0.67
C VAL A 74 1.57 2.75 -1.21
N ARG A 75 2.59 2.66 -0.35
CA ARG A 75 4.01 2.82 -0.72
C ARG A 75 4.92 1.84 -0.01
N TRP A 76 5.87 1.29 -0.75
CA TRP A 76 7.02 0.57 -0.19
C TRP A 76 8.11 1.53 0.27
N SER A 77 8.80 1.17 1.36
CA SER A 77 10.09 1.79 1.70
C SER A 77 11.21 1.22 0.82
N GLN A 78 12.31 1.95 0.64
CA GLN A 78 13.35 1.53 -0.33
C GLN A 78 14.09 0.24 0.00
N LYS A 79 14.06 -0.20 1.27
CA LYS A 79 14.64 -1.49 1.69
C LYS A 79 13.59 -2.60 1.77
N ASP A 80 12.37 -2.33 1.28
CA ASP A 80 11.18 -3.20 1.36
C ASP A 80 10.86 -3.71 2.78
N ALA A 81 11.42 -3.04 3.81
CA ALA A 81 11.24 -3.41 5.21
C ALA A 81 9.91 -2.88 5.78
N MET A 82 9.36 -1.84 5.16
CA MET A 82 8.13 -1.19 5.61
C MET A 82 7.21 -0.94 4.43
N LEU A 83 5.92 -0.97 4.73
CA LEU A 83 4.85 -0.60 3.83
C LEU A 83 3.99 0.45 4.52
N ALA A 84 3.68 1.55 3.84
CA ALA A 84 2.76 2.55 4.37
C ALA A 84 1.51 2.66 3.51
N ALA A 85 0.36 2.87 4.13
CA ALA A 85 -0.88 3.18 3.43
C ALA A 85 -1.61 4.34 4.08
N GLY A 86 -2.15 5.19 3.22
CA GLY A 86 -3.03 6.28 3.62
C GLY A 86 -4.39 5.70 3.99
N SER A 87 -5.03 6.30 4.97
CA SER A 87 -6.31 5.86 5.49
C SER A 87 -7.29 7.02 5.61
N ALA A 88 -8.57 6.71 5.45
CA ALA A 88 -9.63 7.68 5.72
C ALA A 88 -9.87 7.88 7.23
N ASP A 89 -9.29 7.01 8.08
CA ASP A 89 -9.24 7.20 9.53
C ASP A 89 -8.29 8.33 9.98
N GLN A 90 -7.78 9.13 9.04
CA GLN A 90 -6.90 10.28 9.26
C GLN A 90 -5.49 9.91 9.76
N ASN A 91 -5.14 8.62 9.78
CA ASN A 91 -3.80 8.17 10.15
C ASN A 91 -3.02 7.67 8.93
N VAL A 92 -1.69 7.74 9.06
CA VAL A 92 -0.77 6.96 8.24
C VAL A 92 -0.52 5.64 8.96
N ASN A 93 -0.87 4.51 8.34
CA ASN A 93 -0.59 3.19 8.88
C ASN A 93 0.68 2.65 8.22
N ILE A 94 1.64 2.18 9.03
CA ILE A 94 2.92 1.64 8.57
C ILE A 94 3.07 0.24 9.15
N TRP A 95 3.26 -0.75 8.27
CA TRP A 95 3.52 -2.13 8.65
C TRP A 95 5.02 -2.45 8.49
N ASP A 96 5.56 -3.18 9.46
CA ASP A 96 6.83 -3.87 9.33
C ASP A 96 6.61 -5.15 8.51
N MET A 97 7.30 -5.28 7.39
CA MET A 97 7.13 -6.40 6.46
C MET A 97 7.92 -7.65 6.87
N ARG A 98 8.85 -7.55 7.81
CA ARG A 98 9.55 -8.69 8.43
C ARG A 98 8.69 -9.34 9.50
N GLN A 99 8.06 -8.52 10.34
CA GLN A 99 7.19 -8.98 11.43
C GLN A 99 5.73 -9.16 11.00
N LEU A 100 5.33 -8.57 9.88
CA LEU A 100 3.97 -8.56 9.35
C LEU A 100 2.96 -7.96 10.35
N GLN A 101 3.38 -6.93 11.06
CA GLN A 101 2.56 -6.24 12.06
C GLN A 101 2.54 -4.73 11.81
N LEU A 102 1.49 -4.07 12.33
CA LEU A 102 1.40 -2.62 12.32
C LEU A 102 2.47 -2.06 13.26
N ALA A 103 3.49 -1.43 12.69
CA ALA A 103 4.61 -0.83 13.44
C ALA A 103 4.25 0.57 13.93
N TYR A 104 3.61 1.37 13.07
CA TYR A 104 3.20 2.73 13.41
C TYR A 104 1.80 3.03 12.93
N ARG A 105 1.09 3.82 13.73
CA ARG A 105 -0.12 4.54 13.35
C ARG A 105 0.12 6.01 13.66
N LEU A 106 0.51 6.79 12.65
CA LEU A 106 0.88 8.18 12.83
C LEU A 106 -0.39 9.05 12.78
N PRO A 107 -0.74 9.75 13.87
CA PRO A 107 -1.90 10.61 13.91
C PRO A 107 -1.56 12.03 13.44
N GLY A 108 -2.62 12.84 13.25
CA GLY A 108 -2.53 14.29 13.21
C GLY A 108 -3.25 14.94 12.04
N HIS A 109 -3.39 14.23 10.91
CA HIS A 109 -4.25 14.72 9.84
C HIS A 109 -5.69 14.83 10.35
N THR A 110 -6.46 15.75 9.77
CA THR A 110 -7.88 15.96 10.11
C THR A 110 -8.81 15.57 8.96
N GLY A 111 -8.24 14.99 7.90
CA GLY A 111 -8.93 14.48 6.73
C GLY A 111 -8.25 13.20 6.21
N SER A 112 -8.83 12.60 5.16
CA SER A 112 -8.26 11.41 4.53
C SER A 112 -6.83 11.61 4.04
N VAL A 113 -5.95 10.68 4.39
CA VAL A 113 -4.56 10.66 3.91
C VAL A 113 -4.51 10.08 2.50
N ASN A 114 -4.30 10.93 1.50
CA ASN A 114 -4.44 10.55 0.10
C ASN A 114 -3.14 9.92 -0.44
N GLU A 115 -1.99 10.48 -0.07
CA GLU A 115 -0.71 10.05 -0.60
C GLU A 115 0.38 10.11 0.46
N ILE A 116 1.36 9.22 0.27
CA ILE A 116 2.51 9.03 1.14
C ILE A 116 3.74 8.93 0.25
N CYS A 117 4.90 9.28 0.78
CA CYS A 117 6.19 9.04 0.16
C CYS A 117 7.25 8.73 1.23
N PHE A 118 8.10 7.75 0.95
CA PHE A 118 9.31 7.51 1.73
C PHE A 118 10.50 8.21 1.07
N HIS A 119 11.34 8.84 1.89
CA HIS A 119 12.62 9.33 1.42
C HIS A 119 13.49 8.15 0.96
N PRO A 120 14.24 8.29 -0.15
CA PRO A 120 14.93 7.15 -0.74
C PRO A 120 16.11 6.61 0.08
N LYS A 121 16.60 7.37 1.06
CA LYS A 121 17.83 7.04 1.82
C LYS A 121 17.71 7.16 3.33
N GLU A 122 16.84 8.04 3.78
CA GLU A 122 16.75 8.45 5.19
C GLU A 122 15.41 7.93 5.72
N PRO A 123 15.25 7.72 7.04
CA PRO A 123 14.01 7.23 7.64
C PRO A 123 12.90 8.30 7.65
N ILE A 124 12.82 9.15 6.62
CA ILE A 124 11.84 10.21 6.49
C ILE A 124 10.62 9.71 5.74
N ILE A 125 9.44 10.03 6.25
CA ILE A 125 8.15 9.81 5.60
C ILE A 125 7.43 11.15 5.46
N ALA A 126 6.74 11.34 4.34
CA ALA A 126 5.82 12.44 4.15
C ALA A 126 4.44 11.93 3.77
N SER A 127 3.40 12.63 4.22
CA SER A 127 2.00 12.34 3.92
C SER A 127 1.25 13.62 3.56
N MET A 128 0.25 13.50 2.70
CA MET A 128 -0.63 14.59 2.33
C MET A 128 -2.09 14.18 2.43
N SER A 129 -2.94 15.12 2.81
CA SER A 129 -4.33 14.85 3.18
C SER A 129 -5.30 15.87 2.60
N SER A 130 -6.57 15.47 2.57
CA SER A 130 -7.70 16.33 2.23
C SER A 130 -7.88 17.53 3.19
N ASP A 131 -7.21 17.52 4.34
CA ASP A 131 -7.11 18.67 5.25
C ASP A 131 -6.24 19.83 4.73
N ARG A 132 -5.67 19.69 3.53
CA ARG A 132 -4.80 20.68 2.86
C ARG A 132 -3.44 20.84 3.55
N LEU A 133 -3.04 19.88 4.37
CA LEU A 133 -1.74 19.83 5.02
C LEU A 133 -0.86 18.74 4.44
N VAL A 134 0.45 19.00 4.50
CA VAL A 134 1.51 18.01 4.27
C VAL A 134 2.24 17.84 5.59
N PHE A 135 2.33 16.61 6.05
CA PHE A 135 3.16 16.25 7.20
C PHE A 135 4.41 15.53 6.75
N MET A 136 5.50 15.77 7.46
CA MET A 136 6.77 15.09 7.30
C MET A 136 7.30 14.75 8.69
N GLY A 137 7.87 13.56 8.82
CA GLY A 137 8.50 13.11 10.05
C GLY A 137 9.55 12.05 9.81
N GLU A 138 10.32 11.77 10.85
CA GLU A 138 11.30 10.70 10.87
C GLU A 138 10.72 9.49 11.61
N LEU A 139 10.91 8.31 11.05
CA LEU A 139 10.65 7.05 11.71
C LEU A 139 11.85 6.75 12.61
N ALA A 140 11.58 6.22 13.82
CA ALA A 140 12.65 5.82 14.71
C ALA A 140 13.48 4.68 14.08
N ASP A 141 14.80 4.71 14.30
CA ASP A 141 15.75 3.67 13.88
C ASP A 141 15.43 2.28 14.44
#